data_AF-A0AAW6LRA9-F1
#
_entry.id   AF-A0AAW6LRA9-F1
#
_cell.length_a   1.000
_cell.length_b   1.000
_cell.length_c   1.000
_cell.angle_alpha   90.00
_cell.angle_beta   90.00
_cell.angle_gamma   90.00
#
_symmetry.space_group_name_H-M   'P 1'
#
loop_
_entity.id
_entity.type
_entity.pdbx_description
1 polymer ?
#
loop_
_entity_poly.entity_id
_entity_poly.type
_entity_poly.pdbx_seq_one_letter_code
_entity_poly.pdbx_strand_id
1 'polypeptide(L)'
;MKGPVLVLRYVCRKTVASSLLISDNLHIYDRLTMDHSTRRMRSSLIFVAVLVVALAGIVARPPGFSSTFWPANAILLGILLRNPRSFAPLGLVAGAGALMTAELATGTSVQPALELNAVDLIGIVTGLATASLLGCFPRRMSEMKYATRILLVSILASAAAGSASALRTQLHEGSGAATELVVWFFADLCTYLIVLPGLLSAPRSYMFVGLSVPRSVRVCGHASLHKLSPR
;
A
#
# COMPACT_ATOMS: atom_id res chain seq x y z
N MET A 1 -17.14 7.65 59.51
CA MET A 1 -16.13 8.58 58.98
C MET A 1 -15.41 7.91 57.81
N LYS A 2 -15.82 8.19 56.57
CA LYS A 2 -15.27 7.60 55.33
C LYS A 2 -14.78 8.74 54.42
N GLY A 3 -13.53 9.16 54.54
CA GLY A 3 -12.98 10.22 53.69
C GLY A 3 -11.52 10.46 54.06
N PRO A 4 -10.59 9.72 53.43
CA PRO A 4 -9.69 10.36 52.44
C PRO A 4 -9.35 9.49 51.21
N VAL A 5 -9.69 8.19 51.21
CA VAL A 5 -9.27 7.23 50.16
C VAL A 5 -10.00 7.43 48.82
N LEU A 6 -11.22 7.97 48.86
CA LEU A 6 -12.03 8.20 47.66
C LEU A 6 -11.50 9.36 46.80
N VAL A 7 -10.93 10.38 47.42
CA VAL A 7 -10.41 11.58 46.75
C VAL A 7 -9.12 11.27 45.97
N LEU A 8 -8.22 10.47 46.55
CA LEU A 8 -6.98 10.06 45.85
C LEU A 8 -7.26 9.19 44.62
N ARG A 9 -8.24 8.27 44.68
CA ARG A 9 -8.63 7.46 43.52
C ARG A 9 -9.26 8.31 42.41
N TYR A 10 -10.02 9.35 42.76
CA TYR A 10 -10.66 10.23 41.78
C TYR A 10 -9.64 11.14 41.06
N VAL A 11 -8.66 11.69 41.79
CA VAL A 11 -7.59 12.51 41.21
C VAL A 11 -6.68 11.68 40.30
N CYS A 12 -6.28 10.47 40.72
CA CYS A 12 -5.45 9.58 39.90
C CYS A 12 -6.17 9.13 38.60
N ARG A 13 -7.49 8.89 38.66
CA ARG A 13 -8.29 8.54 37.48
C ARG A 13 -8.42 9.71 36.48
N LYS A 14 -8.55 10.94 36.98
CA LYS A 14 -8.57 12.14 36.12
C LYS A 14 -7.22 12.37 35.46
N THR A 15 -6.10 12.22 36.19
CA THR A 15 -4.76 12.42 35.60
C THR A 15 -4.44 11.37 34.54
N VAL A 16 -4.75 10.09 34.78
CA VAL A 16 -4.56 9.02 33.78
C VAL A 16 -5.51 9.17 32.58
N ALA A 17 -6.77 9.57 32.79
CA ALA A 17 -7.70 9.85 31.71
C ALA A 17 -7.28 11.07 30.87
N SER A 18 -6.76 12.12 31.51
CA SER A 18 -6.19 13.29 30.82
C SER A 18 -4.92 12.93 30.05
N SER A 19 -4.02 12.10 30.61
CA SER A 19 -2.82 11.63 29.91
C SER A 19 -3.12 10.69 28.74
N LEU A 20 -4.14 9.83 28.86
CA LEU A 20 -4.62 8.97 27.76
C LEU A 20 -5.31 9.80 26.66
N LEU A 21 -6.16 10.75 27.02
CA LEU A 21 -6.79 11.68 26.06
C LEU A 21 -5.75 12.57 25.37
N ILE A 22 -4.71 13.01 26.07
CA ILE A 22 -3.62 13.79 25.47
C ILE A 22 -2.75 12.91 24.58
N SER A 23 -2.44 11.67 24.97
CA SER A 23 -1.69 10.73 24.14
C SER A 23 -2.46 10.32 22.88
N ASP A 24 -3.76 10.08 22.99
CA ASP A 24 -4.63 9.77 21.85
C ASP A 24 -4.79 10.99 20.93
N ASN A 25 -4.98 12.18 21.49
CA ASN A 25 -5.03 13.41 20.69
C ASN A 25 -3.67 13.70 20.02
N LEU A 26 -2.53 13.56 20.71
CA LEU A 26 -1.21 13.78 20.10
C LEU A 26 -0.96 12.79 18.95
N HIS A 27 -1.35 11.52 19.11
CA HIS A 27 -1.26 10.52 18.04
C HIS A 27 -2.23 10.77 16.88
N ILE A 28 -3.37 11.42 17.13
CA ILE A 28 -4.34 11.85 16.12
C ILE A 28 -3.82 13.09 15.40
N TYR A 29 -3.26 14.07 16.12
CA TYR A 29 -2.61 15.26 15.55
C TYR A 29 -1.39 14.87 14.71
N ASP A 30 -0.48 14.01 15.19
CA ASP A 30 0.67 13.51 14.41
C ASP A 30 0.25 12.72 13.16
N ARG A 31 -0.93 12.09 13.19
CA ARG A 31 -1.49 11.34 12.05
C ARG A 31 -2.21 12.26 11.06
N LEU A 32 -2.73 13.39 11.53
CA LEU A 32 -3.33 14.47 10.71
C LEU A 32 -2.25 15.38 10.10
N THR A 33 -1.14 15.62 10.80
CA THR A 33 0.04 16.40 10.35
C THR A 33 1.08 15.55 9.63
N MET A 34 0.66 14.50 8.89
CA MET A 34 1.53 13.94 7.86
C MET A 34 1.88 15.05 6.87
N ASP A 35 3.07 15.62 7.05
CA ASP A 35 3.60 16.75 6.29
C ASP A 35 3.45 16.48 4.78
N HIS A 36 2.96 17.49 4.05
CA HIS A 36 2.87 17.46 2.60
C HIS A 36 4.23 17.11 1.96
N SER A 37 5.35 17.42 2.62
CA SER A 37 6.69 16.97 2.19
C SER A 37 6.82 15.44 2.18
N THR A 38 6.34 14.76 3.22
CA THR A 38 6.45 13.30 3.37
C THR A 38 5.52 12.59 2.39
N ARG A 39 4.31 13.13 2.16
CA ARG A 39 3.39 12.60 1.14
C ARG A 39 3.98 12.72 -0.26
N ARG A 40 4.55 13.89 -0.60
CA ARG A 40 5.23 14.10 -1.88
C ARG A 40 6.40 13.14 -2.07
N MET A 41 7.28 13.04 -1.09
CA MET A 41 8.41 12.12 -1.12
C MET A 41 7.97 10.67 -1.35
N ARG A 42 6.94 10.20 -0.63
CA ARG A 42 6.40 8.84 -0.81
C ARG A 42 5.83 8.63 -2.20
N SER A 43 5.11 9.61 -2.76
CA SER A 43 4.54 9.51 -4.11
C SER A 43 5.64 9.44 -5.16
N SER A 44 6.69 10.26 -5.02
CA SER A 44 7.85 10.21 -5.91
C SER A 44 8.57 8.86 -5.84
N LEU A 45 8.72 8.27 -4.65
CA LEU A 45 9.32 6.94 -4.50
C LEU A 45 8.48 5.85 -5.17
N ILE A 46 7.15 5.88 -5.02
CA ILE A 46 6.26 4.95 -5.73
C ILE A 46 6.41 5.13 -7.23
N PHE A 47 6.35 6.38 -7.71
CA PHE A 47 6.48 6.68 -9.14
C PHE A 47 7.78 6.09 -9.70
N VAL A 48 8.92 6.38 -9.07
CA VAL A 48 10.23 5.89 -9.54
C VAL A 48 10.32 4.37 -9.48
N ALA A 49 9.88 3.75 -8.38
CA ALA A 49 9.93 2.30 -8.23
C ALA A 49 9.07 1.59 -9.28
N VAL A 50 7.84 2.06 -9.51
CA VAL A 50 6.93 1.50 -10.51
C VAL A 50 7.47 1.75 -11.92
N LEU A 51 7.99 2.95 -12.20
CA LEU A 51 8.53 3.32 -13.51
C LEU A 51 9.71 2.43 -13.88
N VAL A 52 10.68 2.23 -12.97
CA VAL A 52 11.86 1.38 -13.23
C VAL A 52 11.43 -0.06 -13.54
N VAL A 53 10.50 -0.60 -12.76
CA VAL A 53 10.03 -1.98 -12.94
C VAL A 53 9.19 -2.11 -14.21
N ALA A 54 8.37 -1.12 -14.55
CA ALA A 54 7.60 -1.10 -15.79
C ALA A 54 8.51 -1.04 -17.01
N LEU A 55 9.50 -0.15 -17.02
CA LEU A 55 10.50 -0.07 -18.09
C LEU A 55 11.25 -1.40 -18.25
N ALA A 56 11.68 -2.01 -17.15
CA ALA A 56 12.32 -3.33 -17.19
C ALA A 56 11.39 -4.40 -17.78
N GLY A 57 10.10 -4.39 -17.44
CA GLY A 57 9.09 -5.29 -18.00
C GLY A 57 8.89 -5.10 -19.50
N ILE A 58 8.84 -3.85 -19.98
CA ILE A 58 8.71 -3.52 -21.40
C ILE A 58 9.96 -3.95 -22.18
N VAL A 59 11.16 -3.73 -21.65
CA VAL A 59 12.41 -4.14 -22.31
C VAL A 59 12.55 -5.67 -22.34
N ALA A 60 12.05 -6.37 -21.33
CA ALA A 60 12.17 -7.82 -21.23
C ALA A 60 11.15 -8.60 -22.08
N ARG A 61 10.06 -7.97 -22.56
CA ARG A 61 9.03 -8.68 -23.33
C ARG A 61 9.50 -8.95 -24.78
N PRO A 62 9.26 -10.15 -25.33
CA PRO A 62 9.53 -10.41 -26.74
C PRO A 62 8.74 -9.45 -27.66
N PRO A 63 9.32 -9.03 -28.80
CA PRO A 63 8.61 -8.17 -29.75
C PRO A 63 7.30 -8.81 -30.23
N GLY A 64 6.21 -8.06 -30.21
CA GLY A 64 4.89 -8.53 -30.64
C GLY A 64 4.12 -9.36 -29.60
N PHE A 65 4.63 -9.51 -28.37
CA PHE A 65 3.95 -10.20 -27.28
C PHE A 65 3.73 -9.29 -26.07
N SER A 66 2.59 -9.49 -25.38
CA SER A 66 2.37 -8.94 -24.04
C SER A 66 3.34 -9.58 -23.04
N SER A 67 3.79 -8.82 -22.03
CA SER A 67 4.71 -9.37 -21.04
C SER A 67 4.01 -10.44 -20.19
N THR A 68 4.52 -11.67 -20.23
CA THR A 68 3.98 -12.78 -19.42
C THR A 68 4.23 -12.58 -17.92
N PHE A 69 5.19 -11.74 -17.55
CA PHE A 69 5.48 -11.37 -16.17
C PHE A 69 5.53 -9.84 -16.05
N TRP A 70 4.57 -9.27 -15.32
CA TRP A 70 4.42 -7.80 -15.20
C TRP A 70 4.46 -7.34 -13.73
N PRO A 71 5.68 -7.29 -13.14
CA PRO A 71 5.84 -7.03 -11.71
C PRO A 71 5.41 -5.62 -11.27
N ALA A 72 5.30 -4.67 -12.20
CA ALA A 72 4.92 -3.29 -11.88
C ALA A 72 3.54 -3.20 -11.20
N ASN A 73 2.53 -3.92 -11.72
CA ASN A 73 1.19 -3.95 -11.14
C ASN A 73 1.19 -4.58 -9.74
N ALA A 74 1.90 -5.70 -9.58
CA ALA A 74 2.01 -6.40 -8.30
C ALA A 74 2.74 -5.59 -7.24
N ILE A 75 3.80 -4.87 -7.63
CA ILE A 75 4.51 -3.97 -6.73
C ILE A 75 3.62 -2.79 -6.34
N LEU A 76 2.94 -2.15 -7.29
CA LEU A 76 2.03 -1.05 -7.00
C LEU A 76 0.91 -1.51 -6.05
N LEU A 77 0.20 -2.58 -6.39
CA LEU A 77 -0.84 -3.16 -5.54
C LEU A 77 -0.31 -3.48 -4.14
N GLY A 78 0.84 -4.16 -4.03
CA GLY A 78 1.42 -4.51 -2.73
C GLY A 78 1.85 -3.30 -1.90
N ILE A 79 2.37 -2.24 -2.52
CA ILE A 79 2.65 -0.96 -1.84
C ILE A 79 1.36 -0.37 -1.28
N LEU A 80 0.31 -0.32 -2.09
CA LEU A 80 -0.98 0.27 -1.72
C LEU A 80 -1.68 -0.54 -0.61
N LEU A 81 -1.59 -1.87 -0.66
CA LEU A 81 -2.10 -2.79 0.36
C LEU A 81 -1.42 -2.64 1.73
N ARG A 82 -0.18 -2.12 1.77
CA ARG A 82 0.52 -1.86 3.04
C ARG A 82 0.04 -0.58 3.72
N ASN A 83 -0.53 0.38 2.97
CA ASN A 83 -1.04 1.65 3.49
C ASN A 83 -2.41 2.05 2.88
N PRO A 84 -3.46 1.21 2.99
CA PRO A 84 -4.69 1.36 2.20
C PRO A 84 -5.53 2.59 2.55
N ARG A 85 -5.41 3.14 3.77
CA ARG A 85 -6.31 4.20 4.26
C ARG A 85 -5.80 5.64 4.10
N SER A 86 -4.49 5.87 4.11
CA SER A 86 -3.94 7.24 4.16
C SER A 86 -3.21 7.66 2.88
N PHE A 87 -2.83 6.71 2.02
CA PHE A 87 -1.98 6.97 0.87
C PHE A 87 -2.44 6.33 -0.44
N ALA A 88 -3.48 5.49 -0.41
CA ALA A 88 -3.91 4.75 -1.59
C ALA A 88 -4.26 5.63 -2.80
N PRO A 89 -5.02 6.74 -2.69
CA PRO A 89 -5.34 7.57 -3.85
C PRO A 89 -4.12 8.23 -4.48
N LEU A 90 -3.23 8.83 -3.67
CA LEU A 90 -2.02 9.50 -4.15
C LEU A 90 -1.01 8.50 -4.73
N GLY A 91 -0.88 7.32 -4.11
CA GLY A 91 -0.04 6.25 -4.61
C GLY A 91 -0.57 5.67 -5.92
N LEU A 92 -1.90 5.57 -6.08
CA LEU A 92 -2.52 5.12 -7.32
C LEU A 92 -2.26 6.10 -8.46
N VAL A 93 -2.41 7.41 -8.22
CA VAL A 93 -2.08 8.45 -9.22
C VAL A 93 -0.60 8.43 -9.59
N ALA A 94 0.29 8.30 -8.60
CA ALA A 94 1.72 8.19 -8.85
C ALA A 94 2.07 6.92 -9.66
N GLY A 95 1.48 5.78 -9.30
CA GLY A 95 1.67 4.52 -10.03
C GLY A 95 1.10 4.56 -11.44
N ALA A 96 -0.10 5.08 -11.63
CA ALA A 96 -0.72 5.28 -12.94
C ALA A 96 0.14 6.20 -13.84
N GLY A 97 0.64 7.30 -13.27
CA GLY A 97 1.56 8.19 -13.99
C GLY A 97 2.84 7.48 -14.40
N ALA A 98 3.39 6.61 -13.55
CA ALA A 98 4.61 5.85 -13.85
C ALA A 98 4.38 4.82 -14.97
N LEU A 99 3.29 4.05 -14.92
CA LEU A 99 2.92 3.08 -15.95
C LEU A 99 2.68 3.79 -17.31
N MET A 100 1.96 4.91 -17.30
CA MET A 100 1.73 5.72 -18.50
C MET A 100 3.03 6.30 -19.06
N THR A 101 3.91 6.80 -18.18
CA THR A 101 5.21 7.33 -18.59
C THR A 101 6.08 6.23 -19.21
N ALA A 102 6.05 5.01 -18.68
CA ALA A 102 6.82 3.88 -19.20
C ALA A 102 6.40 3.50 -20.63
N GLU A 103 5.08 3.40 -20.88
CA GLU A 103 4.53 3.09 -22.21
C GLU A 103 4.90 4.19 -23.22
N LEU A 104 4.69 5.47 -22.86
CA LEU A 104 5.02 6.58 -23.77
C LEU A 104 6.53 6.69 -24.05
N ALA A 105 7.36 6.52 -23.01
CA ALA A 105 8.82 6.60 -23.14
C ALA A 105 9.41 5.46 -24.00
N THR A 106 8.68 4.36 -24.16
CA THR A 106 9.08 3.21 -24.97
C THR A 106 8.44 3.21 -26.36
N GLY A 107 7.72 4.28 -26.72
CA GLY A 107 7.20 4.52 -28.07
C GLY A 107 5.77 4.05 -28.29
N THR A 108 5.06 3.58 -27.26
CA THR A 108 3.63 3.26 -27.37
C THR A 108 2.85 4.56 -27.61
N SER A 109 1.98 4.56 -28.61
CA SER A 109 1.12 5.73 -28.88
C SER A 109 0.11 5.96 -27.74
N VAL A 110 -0.38 7.19 -27.61
CA VAL A 110 -1.16 7.63 -26.44
C VAL A 110 -2.40 6.78 -26.20
N GLN A 111 -3.15 6.43 -27.25
CA GLN A 111 -4.41 5.69 -27.09
C GLN A 111 -4.17 4.25 -26.57
N PRO A 112 -3.36 3.40 -27.22
CA PRO A 112 -3.02 2.08 -26.68
C PRO A 112 -2.41 2.14 -25.28
N ALA A 113 -1.56 3.14 -25.01
CA ALA A 113 -1.00 3.32 -23.67
C ALA A 113 -2.11 3.58 -22.63
N LEU A 114 -3.08 4.44 -22.92
CA LEU A 114 -4.22 4.70 -22.03
C LEU A 114 -5.06 3.46 -21.79
N GLU A 115 -5.35 2.69 -22.85
CA GLU A 115 -6.17 1.47 -22.75
C GLU A 115 -5.48 0.39 -21.91
N LEU A 116 -4.19 0.15 -22.15
CA LEU A 116 -3.40 -0.81 -21.37
C LEU A 116 -3.32 -0.39 -19.90
N ASN A 117 -3.05 0.89 -19.64
CA ASN A 117 -3.04 1.43 -18.29
C ASN A 117 -4.41 1.32 -17.60
N ALA A 118 -5.51 1.49 -18.33
CA ALA A 118 -6.84 1.31 -17.77
C ALA A 118 -7.09 -0.14 -17.34
N VAL A 119 -6.66 -1.12 -18.15
CA VAL A 119 -6.72 -2.54 -17.81
C VAL A 119 -5.92 -2.84 -16.54
N ASP A 120 -4.67 -2.35 -16.46
CA ASP A 120 -3.80 -2.50 -15.29
C ASP A 120 -4.45 -1.93 -14.02
N LEU A 121 -5.00 -0.72 -14.12
CA LEU A 121 -5.63 -0.03 -12.98
C LEU A 121 -6.92 -0.73 -12.53
N ILE A 122 -7.72 -1.30 -13.43
CA ILE A 122 -8.90 -2.09 -13.07
C ILE A 122 -8.49 -3.28 -12.19
N GLY A 123 -7.42 -4.00 -12.56
CA GLY A 123 -6.89 -5.09 -11.74
C GLY A 123 -6.43 -4.61 -10.36
N ILE A 124 -5.62 -3.56 -10.32
CA ILE A 124 -5.05 -3.00 -9.08
C ILE A 124 -6.14 -2.48 -8.14
N VAL A 125 -7.10 -1.71 -8.66
CA VAL A 125 -8.23 -1.18 -7.87
C VAL A 125 -9.11 -2.32 -7.38
N THR A 126 -9.36 -3.33 -8.21
CA THR A 126 -10.12 -4.53 -7.78
C THR A 126 -9.40 -5.25 -6.65
N GLY A 127 -8.10 -5.48 -6.75
CA GLY A 127 -7.30 -6.08 -5.68
C GLY A 127 -7.36 -5.28 -4.37
N LEU A 128 -7.30 -3.95 -4.44
CA LEU A 128 -7.46 -3.07 -3.28
C LEU A 128 -8.86 -3.15 -2.68
N ALA A 129 -9.90 -3.14 -3.52
CA ALA A 129 -11.28 -3.26 -3.08
C ALA A 129 -11.51 -4.62 -2.39
N THR A 130 -11.08 -5.72 -3.02
CA THR A 130 -11.14 -7.07 -2.44
C THR A 130 -10.43 -7.13 -1.09
N ALA A 131 -9.20 -6.62 -1.00
CA ALA A 131 -8.48 -6.62 0.26
C ALA A 131 -9.18 -5.77 1.33
N SER A 132 -9.78 -4.64 0.94
CA SER A 132 -10.54 -3.77 1.85
C SER A 132 -11.79 -4.49 2.38
N LEU A 133 -12.53 -5.18 1.50
CA LEU A 133 -13.70 -5.99 1.85
C LEU A 133 -13.34 -7.15 2.79
N LEU A 134 -12.18 -7.77 2.61
CA LEU A 134 -11.69 -8.83 3.48
C LEU A 134 -11.13 -8.31 4.83
N GLY A 135 -11.04 -6.99 5.02
CA GLY A 135 -10.53 -6.38 6.26
C GLY A 135 -9.02 -6.16 6.30
N CYS A 136 -8.39 -5.94 5.14
CA CYS A 136 -6.94 -5.72 4.93
C CYS A 136 -6.07 -6.86 5.49
N PHE A 137 -4.75 -6.65 5.58
CA PHE A 137 -3.81 -7.61 6.18
C PHE A 137 -3.45 -7.19 7.62
N PRO A 138 -4.20 -7.64 8.65
CA PRO A 138 -3.91 -7.31 10.04
C PRO A 138 -2.64 -8.02 10.53
N ARG A 139 -1.95 -7.38 11.49
CA ARG A 139 -0.63 -7.80 11.98
C ARG A 139 -0.61 -9.14 12.73
N ARG A 140 -1.77 -9.60 13.21
CA ARG A 140 -1.96 -10.88 13.91
C ARG A 140 -2.96 -11.73 13.12
N MET A 141 -2.54 -12.14 11.93
CA MET A 141 -3.28 -13.08 11.09
C MET A 141 -2.58 -14.44 11.14
N SER A 142 -3.33 -15.54 11.18
CA SER A 142 -2.73 -16.85 10.99
C SER A 142 -2.19 -16.97 9.56
N GLU A 143 -1.10 -17.69 9.38
CA GLU A 143 -0.46 -17.91 8.07
C GLU A 143 -1.46 -18.40 7.02
N MET A 144 -2.34 -19.34 7.39
CA MET A 144 -3.36 -19.87 6.49
C MET A 144 -4.34 -18.79 6.02
N LYS A 145 -4.84 -17.93 6.93
CA LYS A 145 -5.75 -16.83 6.56
C LYS A 145 -5.05 -15.79 5.68
N TYR A 146 -3.77 -15.56 5.93
CA TYR A 146 -2.96 -14.63 5.16
C TYR A 146 -2.78 -15.13 3.72
N ALA A 147 -2.35 -16.38 3.56
CA ALA A 147 -2.21 -17.04 2.25
C ALA A 147 -3.53 -17.07 1.47
N THR A 148 -4.63 -17.45 2.11
CA THR A 148 -5.96 -17.45 1.47
C THR A 148 -6.37 -16.06 1.00
N ARG A 149 -6.09 -14.99 1.77
CA ARG A 149 -6.41 -13.62 1.35
C ARG A 149 -5.57 -13.17 0.17
N ILE A 150 -4.27 -13.46 0.16
CA ILE A 150 -3.42 -13.16 -0.99
C ILE A 150 -3.95 -13.88 -2.22
N LEU A 151 -4.31 -15.16 -2.09
CA LEU A 151 -4.88 -15.93 -3.19
C LEU A 151 -6.17 -15.29 -3.74
N LEU A 152 -7.13 -14.95 -2.86
CA LEU A 152 -8.39 -14.32 -3.28
C LEU A 152 -8.20 -12.95 -3.92
N VAL A 153 -7.31 -12.11 -3.35
CA VAL A 153 -6.96 -10.80 -3.92
C VAL A 153 -6.34 -10.98 -5.30
N SER A 154 -5.42 -11.93 -5.45
CA SER A 154 -4.74 -12.20 -6.73
C SER A 154 -5.74 -12.69 -7.78
N ILE A 155 -6.58 -13.67 -7.46
CA ILE A 155 -7.60 -14.20 -8.39
C ILE A 155 -8.55 -13.10 -8.87
N LEU A 156 -9.09 -12.29 -7.95
CA LEU A 156 -10.08 -11.27 -8.34
C LEU A 156 -9.45 -10.08 -9.08
N ALA A 157 -8.23 -9.66 -8.70
CA ALA A 157 -7.50 -8.64 -9.44
C ALA A 157 -7.20 -9.10 -10.87
N SER A 158 -6.66 -10.31 -11.03
CA SER A 158 -6.34 -10.90 -12.33
C SER A 158 -7.57 -11.17 -13.18
N ALA A 159 -8.69 -11.61 -12.58
CA ALA A 159 -9.94 -11.82 -13.31
C ALA A 159 -10.50 -10.51 -13.86
N ALA A 160 -10.42 -9.42 -13.07
CA ALA A 160 -10.87 -8.11 -13.52
C ALA A 160 -10.00 -7.55 -14.64
N ALA A 161 -8.67 -7.62 -14.51
CA ALA A 161 -7.74 -7.21 -15.58
C ALA A 161 -7.93 -8.06 -16.85
N GLY A 162 -7.99 -9.39 -16.72
CA GLY A 162 -8.23 -10.28 -17.85
C GLY A 162 -9.57 -10.02 -18.55
N SER A 163 -10.64 -9.78 -17.79
CA SER A 163 -11.94 -9.43 -18.36
C SER A 163 -11.91 -8.07 -19.07
N ALA A 164 -11.21 -7.08 -18.51
CA ALA A 164 -11.05 -5.76 -19.14
C ALA A 164 -10.23 -5.85 -20.42
N SER A 165 -9.15 -6.64 -20.45
CA SER A 165 -8.37 -6.90 -21.67
C SER A 165 -9.20 -7.61 -22.74
N ALA A 166 -9.97 -8.62 -22.34
CA ALA A 166 -10.87 -9.33 -23.24
C ALA A 166 -11.91 -8.40 -23.88
N LEU A 167 -12.52 -7.51 -23.09
CA LEU A 167 -13.45 -6.51 -23.58
C LEU A 167 -12.76 -5.54 -24.55
N ARG A 168 -11.58 -5.01 -24.20
CA ARG A 168 -10.78 -4.14 -25.06
C ARG A 168 -10.52 -4.81 -26.42
N THR A 169 -10.11 -6.07 -26.40
CA THR A 169 -9.81 -6.86 -27.60
C THR A 169 -11.06 -7.12 -28.43
N GLN A 170 -12.17 -7.48 -27.78
CA GLN A 170 -13.45 -7.69 -28.48
C GLN A 170 -13.93 -6.42 -29.20
N LEU A 171 -13.72 -5.25 -28.60
CA LEU A 171 -14.12 -3.96 -29.18
C LEU A 171 -13.23 -3.52 -30.35
N HIS A 172 -11.95 -3.85 -30.35
CA HIS A 172 -10.99 -3.42 -31.39
C HIS A 172 -10.81 -4.44 -32.52
N GLU A 173 -10.73 -5.73 -32.19
CA GLU A 173 -10.34 -6.79 -33.12
C GLU A 173 -11.52 -7.71 -33.50
N GLY A 174 -12.60 -7.69 -32.72
CA GLY A 174 -13.78 -8.54 -32.94
C GLY A 174 -13.58 -10.03 -32.67
N SER A 175 -12.36 -10.47 -32.40
CA SER A 175 -11.97 -11.85 -32.10
C SER A 175 -10.82 -11.89 -31.10
N GLY A 176 -10.43 -13.07 -30.59
CA GLY A 176 -9.28 -13.21 -29.68
C GLY A 176 -9.53 -12.86 -28.20
N ALA A 177 -10.71 -12.34 -27.85
CA ALA A 177 -11.05 -11.93 -26.49
C ALA A 177 -10.86 -13.04 -25.43
N ALA A 178 -11.22 -14.29 -25.75
CA ALA A 178 -11.05 -15.42 -24.83
C ALA A 178 -9.55 -15.73 -24.58
N THR A 179 -8.72 -15.61 -25.61
CA THR A 179 -7.27 -15.80 -25.49
C THR A 179 -6.68 -14.70 -24.61
N GLU A 180 -7.02 -13.44 -24.87
CA GLU A 180 -6.55 -12.30 -24.07
C GLU A 180 -7.01 -12.39 -22.61
N LEU A 181 -8.25 -12.84 -22.35
CA LEU A 181 -8.73 -13.11 -21.00
C LEU A 181 -7.80 -14.05 -20.26
N VAL A 182 -7.51 -15.21 -20.86
CA VAL A 182 -6.72 -16.29 -20.26
C VAL A 182 -5.27 -15.84 -20.07
N VAL A 183 -4.67 -15.22 -21.09
CA VAL A 183 -3.28 -14.76 -21.05
C VAL A 183 -3.08 -13.73 -19.93
N TRP A 184 -3.91 -12.68 -19.88
CA TRP A 184 -3.81 -11.66 -18.84
C TRP A 184 -4.14 -12.21 -17.46
N PHE A 185 -5.17 -13.05 -17.34
CA PHE A 185 -5.53 -13.66 -16.07
C PHE A 185 -4.35 -14.43 -15.47
N PHE A 186 -3.74 -15.35 -16.22
CA PHE A 186 -2.65 -16.17 -15.69
C PHE A 186 -1.35 -15.39 -15.51
N ALA A 187 -1.03 -14.44 -16.41
CA ALA A 187 0.13 -13.58 -16.26
C ALA A 187 0.06 -12.78 -14.95
N ASP A 188 -1.07 -12.12 -14.71
CA ASP A 188 -1.27 -11.35 -13.47
C ASP A 188 -1.34 -12.26 -12.25
N LEU A 189 -2.05 -13.39 -12.33
CA LEU A 189 -2.24 -14.29 -11.19
C LEU A 189 -0.89 -14.83 -10.71
N CYS A 190 -0.07 -15.34 -11.62
CA CYS A 190 1.27 -15.81 -11.31
C CYS A 190 2.13 -14.68 -10.74
N THR A 191 2.09 -13.48 -11.34
CA THR A 191 2.89 -12.34 -10.89
C THR A 191 2.48 -11.89 -9.49
N TYR A 192 1.19 -11.78 -9.19
CA TYR A 192 0.69 -11.43 -7.86
C TYR A 192 1.06 -12.50 -6.82
N LEU A 193 0.92 -13.79 -7.15
CA LEU A 193 1.26 -14.88 -6.23
C LEU A 193 2.76 -14.96 -5.92
N ILE A 194 3.62 -14.55 -6.85
CA ILE A 194 5.07 -14.48 -6.63
C ILE A 194 5.44 -13.25 -5.80
N VAL A 195 4.90 -12.08 -6.15
CA VAL A 195 5.37 -10.78 -5.64
C VAL A 195 4.70 -10.37 -4.34
N LEU A 196 3.37 -10.53 -4.22
CA LEU A 196 2.62 -10.02 -3.07
C LEU A 196 3.06 -10.64 -1.73
N PRO A 197 3.29 -11.96 -1.59
CA PRO A 197 3.73 -12.52 -0.32
C PRO A 197 5.02 -11.89 0.18
N GLY A 198 6.04 -11.77 -0.67
CA GLY A 198 7.31 -11.15 -0.29
C GLY A 198 7.16 -9.68 0.07
N LEU A 199 6.41 -8.92 -0.72
CA LEU A 199 6.24 -7.49 -0.53
C LEU A 199 5.43 -7.15 0.73
N LEU A 200 4.40 -7.93 1.03
CA LEU A 200 3.55 -7.74 2.20
C LEU A 200 4.19 -8.30 3.48
N SER A 201 5.07 -9.29 3.38
CA SER A 201 5.81 -9.88 4.51
C SER A 201 7.06 -9.10 4.88
N ALA A 202 7.57 -8.26 3.98
CA ALA A 202 8.68 -7.37 4.28
C ALA A 202 8.40 -6.51 5.54
N PRO A 203 9.37 -6.33 6.44
CA PRO A 203 9.29 -5.25 7.42
C PRO A 203 9.20 -3.85 6.83
N ARG A 204 8.60 -2.97 7.64
CA ARG A 204 8.25 -1.60 7.25
C ARG A 204 9.48 -0.70 7.08
N SER A 205 10.63 -1.10 7.62
CA SER A 205 11.88 -0.35 7.53
C SER A 205 12.41 -0.29 6.09
N TYR A 206 12.36 -1.37 5.32
CA TYR A 206 13.12 -1.43 4.04
C TYR A 206 12.45 -0.72 2.87
N MET A 207 11.17 -0.39 2.98
CA MET A 207 10.50 0.35 1.92
C MET A 207 10.63 1.87 2.08
N PHE A 208 11.09 2.35 3.26
CA PHE A 208 11.15 3.79 3.57
C PHE A 208 12.35 4.23 4.43
N VAL A 209 13.31 3.36 4.78
CA VAL A 209 14.43 3.70 5.67
C VAL A 209 15.75 3.68 4.90
N GLY A 210 16.02 4.83 4.28
CA GLY A 210 17.35 5.42 4.21
C GLY A 210 17.39 6.85 4.80
N LEU A 211 16.26 7.39 5.29
CA LEU A 211 16.19 8.70 5.90
C LEU A 211 15.65 8.58 7.32
N SER A 212 16.58 8.28 8.22
CA SER A 212 16.42 8.53 9.64
C SER A 212 16.17 10.03 9.84
N VAL A 213 14.93 10.41 10.13
CA VAL A 213 14.68 11.70 10.79
C VAL A 213 15.42 11.64 12.13
N PRO A 214 16.34 12.57 12.44
CA PRO A 214 17.04 12.56 13.70
C PRO A 214 16.03 12.62 14.85
N ARG A 215 16.07 11.64 15.76
CA ARG A 215 15.45 11.78 17.08
C ARG A 215 16.28 12.78 17.90
N SER A 216 16.14 14.06 17.61
CA SER A 216 16.27 15.11 18.61
C SER A 216 14.84 15.40 19.06
N VAL A 217 14.45 15.17 20.31
CA VAL A 217 15.00 15.84 21.48
C VAL A 217 14.94 14.91 22.71
N ARG A 218 16.10 14.77 23.34
CA ARG A 218 16.27 14.34 24.73
C ARG A 218 15.95 15.57 25.58
N VAL A 219 14.87 15.57 26.36
CA VAL A 219 14.77 16.49 27.51
C VAL A 219 14.90 15.64 28.76
N CYS A 220 16.08 15.73 29.37
CA CYS A 220 16.31 15.37 30.75
C CYS A 220 15.39 16.18 31.66
N GLY A 221 14.86 15.51 32.69
CA GLY A 221 14.12 16.17 33.77
C GLY A 221 13.81 15.21 34.91
N HIS A 222 14.78 14.37 35.28
CA HIS A 222 14.69 13.50 36.46
C HIS A 222 14.96 14.35 37.70
N ALA A 223 13.94 15.06 38.20
CA ALA A 223 13.98 15.63 39.54
C ALA A 223 13.58 14.54 40.54
N SER A 224 14.60 13.84 41.06
CA SER A 224 14.50 13.05 42.29
C SER A 224 14.13 13.97 43.45
N LEU A 225 12.88 13.95 43.91
CA LEU A 225 12.55 14.39 45.26
C LEU A 225 12.76 13.21 46.21
N HIS A 226 13.94 13.26 46.83
CA HIS A 226 14.35 12.40 47.92
C HIS A 226 13.32 12.49 49.06
N LYS A 227 12.97 11.32 49.58
CA LYS A 227 12.21 11.13 50.81
C LYS A 227 12.82 11.96 51.96
N LEU A 228 12.03 12.82 52.58
CA LEU A 228 12.20 13.17 53.99
C LEU A 228 11.08 12.46 54.76
N SER A 229 11.52 11.47 55.55
CA SER A 229 10.75 10.71 56.54
C SER A 229 10.74 11.48 57.88
N PRO A 230 9.85 11.16 58.84
CA PRO A 230 9.32 12.08 59.82
C PRO A 230 10.14 12.15 61.12
N ARG A 231 9.96 13.26 61.85
CA ARG A 231 9.88 13.31 63.31
C ARG A 231 8.81 14.32 63.69
#